data_AF-A0A7V3CRY8-F1
#
_entry.id   AF-A0A7V3CRY8-F1
#
_cell.length_a   1.000
_cell.length_b   1.000
_cell.length_c   1.000
_cell.angle_alpha   90.00
_cell.angle_beta   90.00
_cell.angle_gamma   90.00
#
_symmetry.space_group_name_H-M   'P 1'
#
loop_
_entity.id
_entity.type
_entity.pdbx_description
1 polymer ?
#
loop_
_entity_poly.entity_id
_entity_poly.type
_entity_poly.pdbx_seq_one_letter_code
_entity_poly.pdbx_strand_id
1 'polypeptide(L)'
;MDRRQFLQAAGGVALLVGAEPARAATSRPNSLSGLIDARTMGAKGDGRTDDTNALQAAIDRARAEGGGRVWLPPGIFCTSTLTLPGGVAIQGCGWQSILRLRSGANVDLIVTPTGRTSYYGVVQDLCLDGNRSHNNRGCGIRLHGAINYRIEAVKLVGFAGSGIMLGGASGAPTIAPWILNCGVYECGGAGIDRDAYCTDVKIHAVDIGRCAKGVVLPNSSFLSDVTIWQCVTGVHGYWAANAHLVQVRCERCRNEGFLFEGCTDISLESCRAYENNQSARGHDGFAFRGTKEHPCARISIVGCMSGLTGSKFEKQRFGFSDGGSEHVDYILCSGCAAFGNEVAGFDLAAGDHDFVSHNL
;
A
#
# COMPACT_ATOMS: atom_id res chain seq x y z
N MET A 1 74.05 -7.06 16.86
CA MET A 1 74.24 -6.10 15.76
C MET A 1 72.85 -5.86 15.16
N ASP A 2 71.99 -5.13 15.88
CA ASP A 2 71.69 -3.68 15.90
C ASP A 2 70.94 -3.16 14.65
N ARG A 3 69.73 -2.66 14.90
CA ARG A 3 68.60 -2.38 13.99
C ARG A 3 68.61 -0.92 13.49
N ARG A 4 69.80 -0.33 13.30
CA ARG A 4 69.96 1.13 13.10
C ARG A 4 70.68 1.59 11.82
N GLN A 5 70.80 0.78 10.78
CA GLN A 5 71.43 1.21 9.52
C GLN A 5 70.66 0.84 8.26
N PHE A 6 69.38 1.24 8.16
CA PHE A 6 68.65 1.19 6.89
C PHE A 6 67.84 2.47 6.63
N LEU A 7 68.50 3.62 6.76
CA LEU A 7 67.99 4.89 6.26
C LEU A 7 69.14 5.62 5.58
N GLN A 8 69.20 5.52 4.25
CA GLN A 8 69.60 6.57 3.29
C GLN A 8 69.80 5.97 1.89
N ALA A 9 68.80 6.11 1.01
CA ALA A 9 69.01 6.40 -0.42
C ALA A 9 67.66 6.65 -1.12
N ALA A 10 67.63 7.77 -1.85
CA ALA A 10 66.59 8.22 -2.78
C ALA A 10 65.24 8.61 -2.16
N GLY A 11 64.66 9.77 -2.41
CA GLY A 11 64.82 10.69 -3.54
C GLY A 11 63.42 11.26 -3.80
N GLY A 12 63.29 12.58 -3.80
CA GLY A 12 62.04 13.28 -3.53
C GLY A 12 60.89 13.00 -4.51
N VAL A 13 59.70 12.86 -3.92
CA VAL A 13 58.44 13.35 -4.49
C VAL A 13 57.80 14.17 -3.38
N ALA A 14 57.87 15.50 -3.50
CA ALA A 14 57.10 16.39 -2.64
C ALA A 14 55.62 16.21 -2.99
N LEU A 15 54.88 15.52 -2.13
CA LEU A 15 53.42 15.53 -2.19
C LEU A 15 52.98 16.95 -1.81
N LEU A 16 52.49 17.71 -2.79
CA LEU A 16 51.69 18.91 -2.52
C LEU A 16 50.41 18.44 -1.83
N VAL A 17 50.40 18.46 -0.50
CA VAL A 17 49.15 18.42 0.27
C VAL A 17 48.47 19.76 0.01
N GLY A 18 47.63 19.80 -1.03
CA GLY A 18 46.64 20.86 -1.14
C GLY A 18 45.78 20.79 0.11
N ALA A 19 45.91 21.78 0.99
CA ALA A 19 44.92 22.00 2.02
C ALA A 19 43.59 22.26 1.30
N GLU A 20 42.70 21.26 1.30
CA GLU A 20 41.33 21.48 0.86
C GLU A 20 40.79 22.68 1.65
N PRO A 21 40.17 23.68 1.01
CA PRO A 21 39.49 24.71 1.75
C PRO A 21 38.46 23.97 2.60
N ALA A 22 38.61 24.07 3.93
CA ALA A 22 37.62 23.56 4.86
C ALA A 22 36.28 24.13 4.41
N ARG A 23 35.47 23.28 3.78
CA ARG A 23 34.13 23.63 3.33
C ARG A 23 33.43 24.04 4.61
N ALA A 24 33.28 25.35 4.81
CA ALA A 24 32.55 25.89 5.92
C ALA A 24 31.24 25.11 5.95
N ALA A 25 31.05 24.30 6.98
CA ALA A 25 29.77 23.70 7.25
C ALA A 25 28.85 24.90 7.46
N THR A 26 28.13 25.28 6.41
CA THR A 26 26.96 26.12 6.57
C THR A 26 26.07 25.27 7.45
N SER A 27 26.09 25.58 8.74
CA SER A 27 25.11 25.06 9.68
C SER A 27 23.78 25.30 8.99
N ARG A 28 23.12 24.23 8.52
CA ARG A 28 21.71 24.31 8.14
C ARG A 28 21.07 25.05 9.31
N PRO A 29 20.43 26.20 9.08
CA PRO A 29 19.82 26.91 10.18
C PRO A 29 18.90 25.88 10.84
N ASN A 30 19.17 25.59 12.12
CA ASN A 30 18.35 24.72 12.95
C ASN A 30 17.06 25.46 13.34
N SER A 31 16.53 26.25 12.43
CA SER A 31 15.20 26.81 12.52
C SER A 31 14.24 25.67 12.27
N LEU A 32 13.20 25.60 13.09
CA LEU A 32 11.94 24.91 12.79
C LEU A 32 11.26 25.48 11.51
N SER A 33 12.00 26.12 10.60
CA SER A 33 11.54 26.65 9.33
C SER A 33 10.97 25.50 8.51
N GLY A 34 9.66 25.55 8.27
CA GLY A 34 8.90 24.50 7.61
C GLY A 34 8.24 23.49 8.57
N LEU A 35 8.27 23.67 9.89
CA LEU A 35 7.42 22.93 10.83
C LEU A 35 6.33 23.85 11.40
N ILE A 36 5.07 23.54 11.12
CA ILE A 36 3.91 24.30 11.60
C ILE A 36 3.12 23.41 12.57
N ASP A 37 3.11 23.77 13.84
CA ASP A 37 2.28 23.09 14.84
C ASP A 37 0.81 23.49 14.63
N ALA A 38 -0.07 22.51 14.41
CA ALA A 38 -1.50 22.74 14.22
C ALA A 38 -2.14 23.52 15.39
N ARG A 39 -1.62 23.40 16.61
CA ARG A 39 -2.11 24.15 17.78
C ARG A 39 -1.84 25.65 17.66
N THR A 40 -0.74 26.04 17.02
CA THR A 40 -0.48 27.48 16.75
C THR A 40 -1.45 28.08 15.75
N MET A 41 -2.14 27.23 14.97
CA MET A 41 -3.22 27.62 14.06
C MET A 41 -4.62 27.48 14.70
N GLY A 42 -4.69 27.16 16.00
CA GLY A 42 -5.94 27.09 16.77
C GLY A 42 -6.56 25.69 16.89
N ALA A 43 -5.89 24.64 16.42
CA ALA A 43 -6.39 23.28 16.57
C ALA A 43 -6.30 22.85 18.04
N LYS A 44 -7.36 22.26 18.59
CA LYS A 44 -7.39 21.86 20.00
C LYS A 44 -6.96 20.43 20.23
N GLY A 45 -7.39 19.50 19.37
CA GLY A 45 -7.08 18.07 19.54
C GLY A 45 -7.75 17.44 20.77
N ASP A 46 -8.90 17.96 21.19
CA ASP A 46 -9.63 17.57 22.41
C ASP A 46 -10.70 16.46 22.18
N GLY A 47 -10.81 15.96 20.95
CA GLY A 47 -11.77 14.95 20.52
C GLY A 47 -13.22 15.44 20.39
N ARG A 48 -13.47 16.76 20.50
CA ARG A 48 -14.82 17.34 20.49
C ARG A 48 -14.91 18.56 19.58
N THR A 49 -13.94 19.45 19.64
CA THR A 49 -13.87 20.67 18.83
C THR A 49 -13.66 20.29 17.37
N ASP A 50 -14.37 20.98 16.47
CA ASP A 50 -14.14 20.88 15.03
C ASP A 50 -12.87 21.67 14.67
N ASP A 51 -11.77 20.94 14.47
CA ASP A 51 -10.45 21.47 14.17
C ASP A 51 -10.21 21.72 12.67
N THR A 52 -11.23 21.50 11.81
CA THR A 52 -11.09 21.54 10.34
C THR A 52 -10.40 22.79 9.84
N ASN A 53 -10.87 23.97 10.25
CA ASN A 53 -10.33 25.25 9.76
C ASN A 53 -8.90 25.49 10.23
N ALA A 54 -8.58 25.11 11.47
CA ALA A 54 -7.24 25.27 12.03
C ALA A 54 -6.22 24.34 11.37
N LEU A 55 -6.62 23.08 11.12
CA LEU A 55 -5.80 22.09 10.42
C LEU A 55 -5.56 22.50 8.97
N GLN A 56 -6.61 22.92 8.25
CA GLN A 56 -6.47 23.38 6.87
C GLN A 56 -5.61 24.64 6.80
N ALA A 57 -5.75 25.59 7.73
CA ALA A 57 -4.90 26.77 7.79
C ALA A 57 -3.42 26.42 8.00
N ALA A 58 -3.11 25.39 8.81
CA ALA A 58 -1.74 24.90 8.96
C ALA A 58 -1.18 24.33 7.65
N ILE A 59 -1.98 23.54 6.93
CA ILE A 59 -1.62 22.97 5.62
C ILE A 59 -1.40 24.08 4.58
N ASP A 60 -2.29 25.06 4.54
CA ASP A 60 -2.22 26.18 3.61
C ASP A 60 -1.01 27.07 3.90
N ARG A 61 -0.68 27.26 5.19
CA ARG A 61 0.54 27.97 5.61
C ARG A 61 1.79 27.23 5.15
N ALA A 62 1.88 25.91 5.35
CA ALA A 62 3.01 25.10 4.88
C ALA A 62 3.19 25.24 3.37
N ARG A 63 2.09 25.15 2.63
CA ARG A 63 2.10 25.33 1.17
C ARG A 63 2.59 26.72 0.76
N ALA A 64 2.11 27.77 1.44
CA ALA A 64 2.49 29.16 1.14
C ALA A 64 3.98 29.43 1.42
N GLU A 65 4.59 28.69 2.35
CA GLU A 65 6.03 28.75 2.64
C GLU A 65 6.89 27.94 1.65
N GLY A 66 6.29 27.41 0.57
CA GLY A 66 6.99 26.63 -0.46
C GLY A 66 7.02 25.12 -0.18
N GLY A 67 6.22 24.65 0.78
CA GLY A 67 6.22 23.29 1.28
C GLY A 67 6.59 23.24 2.76
N GLY A 68 6.59 22.04 3.34
CA GLY A 68 6.92 21.86 4.75
C GLY A 68 6.08 20.79 5.41
N ARG A 69 5.99 20.87 6.73
CA ARG A 69 5.40 19.84 7.58
C ARG A 69 4.44 20.47 8.58
N VAL A 70 3.20 20.00 8.57
CA VAL A 70 2.22 20.24 9.62
C VAL A 70 2.41 19.19 10.70
N TRP A 71 2.71 19.64 11.90
CA TRP A 71 2.87 18.79 13.08
C TRP A 71 1.56 18.68 13.86
N LEU A 72 1.18 17.45 14.16
CA LEU A 72 0.06 17.11 15.03
C LEU A 72 0.61 16.54 16.35
N PRO A 73 0.59 17.29 17.47
CA PRO A 73 0.93 16.74 18.77
C PRO A 73 -0.07 15.65 19.22
N PRO A 74 0.18 14.90 20.30
CA PRO A 74 -0.78 13.91 20.80
C PRO A 74 -2.15 14.55 21.05
N GLY A 75 -3.21 13.89 20.60
CA GLY A 75 -4.58 14.40 20.69
C GLY A 75 -5.49 13.81 19.62
N ILE A 76 -6.80 14.07 19.77
CA ILE A 76 -7.82 13.67 18.80
C ILE A 76 -8.36 14.94 18.13
N PHE A 77 -8.01 15.15 16.88
CA PHE A 77 -8.45 16.30 16.11
C PHE A 77 -9.65 15.89 15.26
N CYS A 78 -10.85 16.31 15.68
CA CYS A 78 -12.08 16.05 14.94
C CYS A 78 -12.14 17.00 13.73
N THR A 79 -12.30 16.47 12.53
CA THR A 79 -12.21 17.26 11.30
C THR A 79 -13.18 16.75 10.23
N SER A 80 -13.47 17.60 9.26
CA SER A 80 -13.94 17.23 7.93
C SER A 80 -12.75 16.99 7.00
N THR A 81 -13.00 16.92 5.69
CA THR A 81 -11.97 16.80 4.66
C THR A 81 -10.85 17.83 4.81
N LEU A 82 -9.61 17.36 4.73
CA LEU A 82 -8.41 18.16 4.58
C LEU A 82 -7.84 17.96 3.17
N THR A 83 -7.54 19.06 2.49
CA THR A 83 -6.90 19.01 1.18
C THR A 83 -5.39 19.09 1.35
N LEU A 84 -4.67 18.00 1.04
CA LEU A 84 -3.22 17.92 1.12
C LEU A 84 -2.58 18.26 -0.23
N PRO A 85 -1.96 19.44 -0.39
CA PRO A 85 -1.22 19.78 -1.59
C PRO A 85 0.13 19.07 -1.64
N GLY A 86 0.74 19.09 -2.83
CA GLY A 86 2.10 18.61 -3.03
C GLY A 86 3.14 19.41 -2.25
N GLY A 87 4.24 18.75 -1.89
CA GLY A 87 5.34 19.35 -1.11
C GLY A 87 5.02 19.60 0.37
N VAL A 88 3.82 19.22 0.84
CA VAL A 88 3.42 19.32 2.24
C VAL A 88 3.31 17.94 2.86
N ALA A 89 3.81 17.82 4.09
CA ALA A 89 3.69 16.65 4.93
C ALA A 89 2.72 16.91 6.09
N ILE A 90 1.81 15.99 6.37
CA ILE A 90 1.09 15.93 7.66
C ILE A 90 1.81 14.87 8.49
N GLN A 91 2.31 15.25 9.66
CA GLN A 91 3.06 14.37 10.54
C GLN A 91 2.50 14.39 11.96
N GLY A 92 2.29 13.20 12.54
CA GLY A 92 1.99 13.03 13.96
C GLY A 92 3.17 12.51 14.78
N CYS A 93 2.91 12.17 16.05
CA CYS A 93 3.89 11.56 16.97
C CYS A 93 3.61 10.08 17.21
N GLY A 94 3.27 9.36 16.14
CA GLY A 94 2.72 8.01 16.17
C GLY A 94 1.20 8.01 16.32
N TRP A 95 0.63 6.84 16.61
CA TRP A 95 -0.83 6.65 16.58
C TRP A 95 -1.62 7.33 17.71
N GLN A 96 -0.95 8.12 18.56
CA GLN A 96 -1.56 9.01 19.56
C GLN A 96 -1.94 10.39 18.99
N SER A 97 -1.45 10.74 17.79
CA SER A 97 -1.98 11.83 16.98
C SER A 97 -3.08 11.27 16.10
N ILE A 98 -4.32 11.63 16.36
CA ILE A 98 -5.49 11.06 15.69
C ILE A 98 -6.22 12.14 14.91
N LEU A 99 -6.30 12.01 13.58
CA LEU A 99 -7.28 12.74 12.77
C LEU A 99 -8.54 11.89 12.71
N ARG A 100 -9.66 12.40 13.25
CA ARG A 100 -10.94 11.69 13.28
C ARG A 100 -11.97 12.43 12.43
N LEU A 101 -12.68 11.72 11.56
CA LEU A 101 -13.87 12.29 10.92
C LEU A 101 -14.92 12.64 11.99
N ARG A 102 -15.33 13.91 12.03
CA ARG A 102 -16.43 14.35 12.89
C ARG A 102 -17.72 13.61 12.54
N SER A 103 -18.63 13.47 13.51
CA SER A 103 -19.90 12.77 13.28
C SER A 103 -20.72 13.45 12.18
N GLY A 104 -21.28 12.67 11.26
CA GLY A 104 -22.07 13.17 10.14
C GLY A 104 -21.27 13.85 9.02
N ALA A 105 -19.93 13.81 9.06
CA ALA A 105 -19.09 14.38 8.00
C ALA A 105 -19.35 13.72 6.65
N ASN A 106 -19.43 12.38 6.61
CA ASN A 106 -19.74 11.61 5.41
C ASN A 106 -18.91 12.03 4.19
N VAL A 107 -17.60 12.15 4.34
CA VAL A 107 -16.64 12.61 3.32
C VAL A 107 -15.32 11.86 3.45
N ASP A 108 -14.45 11.95 2.44
CA ASP A 108 -13.08 11.46 2.57
C ASP A 108 -12.27 12.37 3.52
N LEU A 109 -11.39 11.79 4.34
CA LEU A 109 -10.66 12.53 5.38
C LEU A 109 -9.50 13.36 4.82
N ILE A 110 -8.60 12.73 4.06
CA ILE A 110 -7.52 13.44 3.35
C ILE A 110 -7.72 13.26 1.86
N VAL A 111 -7.72 14.36 1.11
CA VAL A 111 -7.79 14.34 -0.35
C VAL A 111 -6.64 15.15 -0.95
N THR A 112 -6.15 14.77 -2.13
CA THR A 112 -5.31 15.69 -2.91
C THR A 112 -6.17 16.65 -3.73
N PRO A 113 -5.63 17.82 -4.16
CA PRO A 113 -6.34 18.75 -5.01
C PRO A 113 -6.81 18.08 -6.31
N THR A 114 -8.07 18.30 -6.69
CA THR A 114 -8.62 17.83 -7.97
C THR A 114 -8.29 18.81 -9.11
N GLY A 115 -8.35 18.33 -10.36
CA GLY A 115 -8.20 19.17 -11.56
C GLY A 115 -6.75 19.50 -11.95
N ARG A 116 -5.76 18.91 -11.27
CA ARG A 116 -4.33 19.07 -11.58
C ARG A 116 -3.50 17.91 -11.04
N THR A 117 -2.31 17.74 -11.58
CA THR A 117 -1.30 16.87 -10.97
C THR A 117 -0.72 17.51 -9.71
N SER A 118 -0.48 16.70 -8.69
CA SER A 118 0.15 17.10 -7.43
C SER A 118 1.34 16.20 -7.10
N TYR A 119 2.43 16.75 -6.56
CA TYR A 119 3.68 16.00 -6.37
C TYR A 119 4.14 15.97 -4.92
N TYR A 120 4.70 14.84 -4.46
CA TYR A 120 5.51 14.76 -3.23
C TYR A 120 4.80 15.14 -1.92
N GLY A 121 3.48 14.94 -1.80
CA GLY A 121 2.80 15.06 -0.50
C GLY A 121 3.05 13.85 0.39
N VAL A 122 3.01 14.05 1.71
CA VAL A 122 3.30 12.98 2.70
C VAL A 122 2.26 12.96 3.82
N VAL A 123 1.84 11.76 4.23
CA VAL A 123 1.05 11.53 5.45
C VAL A 123 1.82 10.51 6.28
N GLN A 124 2.26 10.87 7.49
CA GLN A 124 3.13 9.99 8.28
C GLN A 124 2.97 10.07 9.80
N ASP A 125 3.26 8.95 10.47
CA ASP A 125 3.32 8.85 11.93
C ASP A 125 2.03 9.26 12.66
N LEU A 126 0.85 8.89 12.16
CA LEU A 126 -0.43 9.22 12.79
C LEU A 126 -1.49 8.13 12.62
N CYS A 127 -2.60 8.29 13.33
CA CYS A 127 -3.81 7.51 13.14
C CYS A 127 -4.89 8.34 12.41
N LEU A 128 -5.54 7.72 11.44
CA LEU A 128 -6.71 8.22 10.73
C LEU A 128 -7.92 7.38 11.15
N ASP A 129 -8.93 8.01 11.72
CA ASP A 129 -10.13 7.35 12.25
C ASP A 129 -11.37 7.84 11.50
N GLY A 130 -12.02 6.94 10.77
CA GLY A 130 -13.20 7.28 9.97
C GLY A 130 -14.49 7.42 10.78
N ASN A 131 -14.48 7.05 12.07
CA ASN A 131 -15.65 7.17 12.94
C ASN A 131 -16.91 6.55 12.32
N ARG A 132 -16.76 5.34 11.74
CA ARG A 132 -17.78 4.67 10.90
C ARG A 132 -19.14 4.52 11.55
N SER A 133 -19.23 4.38 12.87
CA SER A 133 -20.53 4.31 13.55
C SER A 133 -21.36 5.59 13.40
N HIS A 134 -20.72 6.71 13.02
CA HIS A 134 -21.34 8.02 12.83
C HIS A 134 -21.16 8.58 11.41
N ASN A 135 -20.60 7.79 10.48
CA ASN A 135 -20.35 8.16 9.09
C ASN A 135 -20.64 6.98 8.17
N ASN A 136 -21.43 7.18 7.12
CA ASN A 136 -21.89 6.11 6.21
C ASN A 136 -21.18 6.08 4.85
N ARG A 137 -20.27 7.03 4.59
CA ARG A 137 -19.39 7.06 3.41
C ARG A 137 -18.10 7.80 3.71
N GLY A 138 -17.11 7.66 2.82
CA GLY A 138 -15.83 8.36 2.89
C GLY A 138 -14.65 7.44 3.11
N CYS A 139 -13.56 7.70 2.40
CA CYS A 139 -12.27 7.01 2.50
C CYS A 139 -11.33 7.73 3.48
N GLY A 140 -10.30 7.03 3.94
CA GLY A 140 -9.26 7.64 4.78
C GLY A 140 -8.38 8.61 4.00
N ILE A 141 -7.75 8.11 2.95
CA ILE A 141 -6.95 8.92 2.03
C ILE A 141 -7.44 8.69 0.61
N ARG A 142 -7.74 9.76 -0.12
CA ARG A 142 -8.02 9.71 -1.56
C ARG A 142 -6.97 10.49 -2.33
N LEU A 143 -6.15 9.78 -3.09
CA LEU A 143 -5.15 10.37 -3.96
C LEU A 143 -5.72 10.53 -5.37
N HIS A 144 -5.79 11.75 -5.85
CA HIS A 144 -6.19 12.19 -7.18
C HIS A 144 -5.03 12.87 -7.89
N GLY A 145 -4.65 12.38 -9.08
CA GLY A 145 -3.57 12.99 -9.86
C GLY A 145 -2.26 13.12 -9.09
N ALA A 146 -1.98 12.20 -8.16
CA ALA A 146 -0.90 12.30 -7.20
C ALA A 146 0.34 11.57 -7.72
N ILE A 147 1.48 12.26 -7.75
CA ILE A 147 2.75 11.71 -8.21
C ILE A 147 3.76 11.69 -7.06
N ASN A 148 4.38 10.53 -6.81
CA ASN A 148 5.41 10.37 -5.77
C ASN A 148 4.93 10.76 -4.35
N TYR A 149 3.66 10.53 -4.04
CA TYR A 149 3.12 10.71 -2.69
C TYR A 149 3.52 9.54 -1.78
N ARG A 150 3.72 9.82 -0.50
CA ARG A 150 4.11 8.80 0.50
C ARG A 150 3.09 8.75 1.66
N ILE A 151 2.69 7.54 2.04
CA ILE A 151 1.84 7.25 3.20
C ILE A 151 2.60 6.27 4.08
N GLU A 152 3.07 6.73 5.25
CA GLU A 152 4.14 6.03 5.99
C GLU A 152 3.85 5.90 7.48
N ALA A 153 3.93 4.69 8.04
CA ALA A 153 3.68 4.48 9.47
C ALA A 153 2.29 4.97 9.93
N VAL A 154 1.31 4.94 9.03
CA VAL A 154 -0.06 5.41 9.27
C VAL A 154 -0.96 4.25 9.64
N LYS A 155 -1.76 4.42 10.70
CA LYS A 155 -2.90 3.54 10.97
C LYS A 155 -4.17 4.17 10.41
N LEU A 156 -4.89 3.47 9.55
CA LEU A 156 -6.20 3.86 9.05
C LEU A 156 -7.24 2.89 9.63
N VAL A 157 -8.28 3.39 10.28
CA VAL A 157 -9.27 2.54 10.95
C VAL A 157 -10.69 3.06 10.76
N GLY A 158 -11.62 2.14 10.51
CA GLY A 158 -13.05 2.43 10.62
C GLY A 158 -13.54 3.49 9.64
N PHE A 159 -13.16 3.39 8.37
CA PHE A 159 -13.75 4.18 7.29
C PHE A 159 -14.96 3.47 6.69
N ALA A 160 -16.01 4.21 6.34
CA ALA A 160 -17.16 3.62 5.68
C ALA A 160 -16.86 3.22 4.22
N GLY A 161 -15.96 3.94 3.55
CA GLY A 161 -15.36 3.57 2.27
C GLY A 161 -14.05 2.79 2.44
N SER A 162 -13.15 2.92 1.46
CA SER A 162 -11.84 2.28 1.48
C SER A 162 -10.86 3.01 2.42
N GLY A 163 -9.85 2.31 2.94
CA GLY A 163 -8.81 2.97 3.74
C GLY A 163 -8.03 3.98 2.90
N ILE A 164 -7.44 3.50 1.81
CA ILE A 164 -6.72 4.30 0.82
C ILE A 164 -7.36 4.07 -0.55
N MET A 165 -7.71 5.14 -1.26
CA MET A 165 -8.24 5.12 -2.62
C MET A 165 -7.26 5.85 -3.55
N LEU A 166 -6.74 5.13 -4.54
CA LEU A 166 -5.80 5.67 -5.53
C LEU A 166 -6.53 5.90 -6.85
N GLY A 167 -6.54 7.13 -7.35
CA GLY A 167 -7.26 7.41 -8.59
C GLY A 167 -6.78 8.60 -9.38
N GLY A 168 -7.27 8.72 -10.61
CA GLY A 168 -7.04 9.88 -11.44
C GLY A 168 -7.92 11.07 -11.04
N ALA A 169 -7.63 12.24 -11.60
CA ALA A 169 -8.59 13.35 -11.66
C ALA A 169 -8.37 14.18 -12.93
N SER A 170 -9.45 14.41 -13.69
CA SER A 170 -9.45 15.29 -14.87
C SER A 170 -8.32 15.00 -15.88
N GLY A 171 -8.04 13.72 -16.14
CA GLY A 171 -6.97 13.27 -17.04
C GLY A 171 -5.57 13.21 -16.41
N ALA A 172 -5.39 13.66 -15.17
CA ALA A 172 -4.14 13.48 -14.42
C ALA A 172 -4.15 12.10 -13.71
N PRO A 173 -3.24 11.18 -14.05
CA PRO A 173 -3.11 9.90 -13.37
C PRO A 173 -2.44 10.02 -12.00
N THR A 174 -2.71 9.06 -11.12
CA THR A 174 -1.90 8.85 -9.91
C THR A 174 -0.78 7.88 -10.22
N ILE A 175 0.47 8.33 -10.07
CA ILE A 175 1.67 7.59 -10.48
C ILE A 175 2.63 7.49 -9.29
N ALA A 176 3.18 6.31 -9.05
CA ALA A 176 4.20 6.12 -8.03
C ALA A 176 3.82 6.58 -6.60
N PRO A 177 2.61 6.33 -6.08
CA PRO A 177 2.40 6.44 -4.64
C PRO A 177 3.10 5.29 -3.90
N TRP A 178 3.68 5.60 -2.74
CA TRP A 178 4.35 4.65 -1.85
C TRP A 178 3.55 4.53 -0.56
N ILE A 179 3.15 3.30 -0.21
CA ILE A 179 2.38 2.99 0.99
C ILE A 179 3.26 2.03 1.82
N LEU A 180 3.83 2.53 2.92
CA LEU A 180 4.89 1.87 3.66
C LEU A 180 4.55 1.73 5.15
N ASN A 181 4.76 0.55 5.74
CA ASN A 181 4.63 0.36 7.19
C ASN A 181 3.25 0.75 7.75
N CYS A 182 2.19 0.57 6.96
CA CYS A 182 0.85 1.04 7.31
C CYS A 182 -0.02 -0.10 7.84
N GLY A 183 -1.00 0.25 8.69
CA GLY A 183 -2.06 -0.65 9.12
C GLY A 183 -3.42 -0.14 8.65
N VAL A 184 -4.23 -0.95 7.97
CA VAL A 184 -5.55 -0.55 7.46
C VAL A 184 -6.63 -1.51 7.93
N TYR A 185 -7.55 -1.04 8.77
CA TYR A 185 -8.44 -1.93 9.51
C TYR A 185 -9.91 -1.50 9.47
N GLU A 186 -10.80 -2.49 9.39
CA GLU A 186 -12.25 -2.33 9.64
C GLU A 186 -12.94 -1.32 8.70
N CYS A 187 -12.37 -1.15 7.50
CA CYS A 187 -12.93 -0.29 6.45
C CYS A 187 -14.09 -0.99 5.73
N GLY A 188 -15.07 -0.22 5.27
CA GLY A 188 -16.23 -0.76 4.54
C GLY A 188 -15.94 -1.11 3.10
N GLY A 189 -14.95 -0.44 2.50
CA GLY A 189 -14.38 -0.74 1.20
C GLY A 189 -13.12 -1.61 1.30
N ALA A 190 -12.23 -1.47 0.31
CA ALA A 190 -10.94 -2.14 0.36
C ALA A 190 -10.00 -1.48 1.39
N GLY A 191 -8.99 -2.21 1.86
CA GLY A 191 -7.88 -1.58 2.58
C GLY A 191 -7.18 -0.57 1.68
N ILE A 192 -6.72 -1.04 0.52
CA ILE A 192 -6.17 -0.23 -0.55
C ILE A 192 -6.95 -0.50 -1.83
N ASP A 193 -7.51 0.54 -2.41
CA ASP A 193 -8.34 0.49 -3.61
C ASP A 193 -7.74 1.36 -4.72
N ARG A 194 -8.22 1.14 -5.94
CA ARG A 194 -7.82 1.92 -7.11
C ARG A 194 -8.98 2.25 -8.03
N ASP A 195 -8.81 3.26 -8.87
CA ASP A 195 -9.51 3.40 -10.15
C ASP A 195 -8.60 3.01 -11.34
N ALA A 196 -9.08 3.18 -12.57
CA ALA A 196 -8.36 2.79 -13.78
C ALA A 196 -7.13 3.67 -14.13
N TYR A 197 -6.97 4.82 -13.47
CA TYR A 197 -5.95 5.83 -13.77
C TYR A 197 -4.82 5.87 -12.73
N CYS A 198 -4.53 4.72 -12.12
CA CYS A 198 -3.43 4.55 -11.18
C CYS A 198 -2.41 3.52 -11.68
N THR A 199 -1.12 3.84 -11.55
CA THR A 199 -0.01 2.97 -11.97
C THR A 199 1.26 3.20 -11.14
N ASP A 200 2.19 2.27 -11.25
CA ASP A 200 3.54 2.35 -10.65
C ASP A 200 3.52 2.33 -9.10
N VAL A 201 2.55 1.66 -8.48
CA VAL A 201 2.28 1.72 -7.03
C VAL A 201 3.22 0.81 -6.23
N LYS A 202 3.74 1.30 -5.10
CA LYS A 202 4.56 0.52 -4.16
C LYS A 202 3.81 0.34 -2.85
N ILE A 203 3.65 -0.91 -2.41
CA ILE A 203 3.00 -1.28 -1.15
C ILE A 203 3.96 -2.20 -0.41
N HIS A 204 4.47 -1.75 0.73
CA HIS A 204 5.50 -2.50 1.46
C HIS A 204 5.23 -2.52 2.97
N ALA A 205 5.38 -3.68 3.59
CA ALA A 205 5.21 -3.87 5.03
C ALA A 205 3.84 -3.35 5.52
N VAL A 206 2.76 -3.74 4.84
CA VAL A 206 1.40 -3.27 5.15
C VAL A 206 0.58 -4.41 5.75
N ASP A 207 -0.15 -4.11 6.84
CA ASP A 207 -1.13 -5.01 7.44
C ASP A 207 -2.56 -4.52 7.16
N ILE A 208 -3.42 -5.39 6.62
CA ILE A 208 -4.79 -5.04 6.22
C ILE A 208 -5.78 -6.04 6.80
N GLY A 209 -6.71 -5.57 7.62
CA GLY A 209 -7.61 -6.44 8.39
C GLY A 209 -9.08 -6.06 8.29
N ARG A 210 -9.96 -7.06 8.12
CA ARG A 210 -11.43 -6.88 8.25
C ARG A 210 -12.03 -5.84 7.30
N CYS A 211 -11.51 -5.76 6.08
CA CYS A 211 -12.02 -4.89 5.01
C CYS A 211 -12.87 -5.69 4.02
N ALA A 212 -13.62 -5.03 3.13
CA ALA A 212 -14.30 -5.74 2.04
C ALA A 212 -13.29 -6.43 1.12
N LYS A 213 -12.20 -5.75 0.78
CA LYS A 213 -11.05 -6.34 0.07
C LYS A 213 -9.77 -5.95 0.79
N GLY A 214 -8.72 -6.75 0.67
CA GLY A 214 -7.40 -6.35 1.13
C GLY A 214 -6.82 -5.27 0.22
N VAL A 215 -6.36 -5.68 -0.96
CA VAL A 215 -5.81 -4.80 -1.99
C VAL A 215 -6.53 -5.06 -3.32
N VAL A 216 -7.06 -4.01 -3.94
CA VAL A 216 -7.42 -4.04 -5.36
C VAL A 216 -6.15 -3.74 -6.16
N LEU A 217 -5.66 -4.72 -6.90
CA LEU A 217 -4.31 -4.70 -7.46
C LEU A 217 -4.14 -3.55 -8.48
N PRO A 218 -3.22 -2.59 -8.24
CA PRO A 218 -2.92 -1.55 -9.21
C PRO A 218 -2.07 -2.08 -10.37
N ASN A 219 -2.14 -1.40 -11.51
CA ASN A 219 -1.25 -1.67 -12.65
C ASN A 219 0.19 -1.28 -12.32
N SER A 220 1.16 -1.98 -12.93
CA SER A 220 2.59 -1.70 -12.74
C SER A 220 2.99 -1.65 -11.26
N SER A 221 2.47 -2.55 -10.41
CA SER A 221 2.62 -2.43 -8.96
C SER A 221 3.60 -3.43 -8.37
N PHE A 222 4.17 -3.05 -7.22
CA PHE A 222 5.02 -3.91 -6.41
C PHE A 222 4.48 -4.00 -4.99
N LEU A 223 4.09 -5.20 -4.57
CA LEU A 223 3.66 -5.51 -3.22
C LEU A 223 4.72 -6.39 -2.55
N SER A 224 5.17 -6.02 -1.36
CA SER A 224 6.12 -6.83 -0.58
C SER A 224 5.81 -6.81 0.91
N ASP A 225 5.96 -7.96 1.57
CA ASP A 225 5.71 -8.11 3.02
C ASP A 225 4.32 -7.59 3.46
N VAL A 226 3.30 -7.88 2.65
CA VAL A 226 1.92 -7.47 2.92
C VAL A 226 1.16 -8.61 3.59
N THR A 227 0.52 -8.34 4.72
CA THR A 227 -0.38 -9.27 5.39
C THR A 227 -1.82 -8.79 5.25
N ILE A 228 -2.72 -9.66 4.80
CA ILE A 228 -4.14 -9.38 4.60
C ILE A 228 -4.92 -10.43 5.37
N TRP A 229 -5.81 -10.04 6.25
CA TRP A 229 -6.52 -10.98 7.10
C TRP A 229 -8.00 -10.65 7.34
N GLN A 230 -8.84 -11.69 7.41
CA GLN A 230 -10.28 -11.57 7.68
C GLN A 230 -11.04 -10.57 6.77
N CYS A 231 -10.49 -10.27 5.59
CA CYS A 231 -11.20 -9.52 4.56
C CYS A 231 -12.25 -10.41 3.86
N VAL A 232 -13.16 -9.83 3.07
CA VAL A 232 -14.04 -10.67 2.22
C VAL A 232 -13.20 -11.35 1.13
N THR A 233 -12.41 -10.59 0.38
CA THR A 233 -11.40 -11.10 -0.55
C THR A 233 -10.03 -10.54 -0.18
N GLY A 234 -8.95 -11.30 -0.36
CA GLY A 234 -7.60 -10.83 -0.05
C GLY A 234 -7.07 -9.84 -1.09
N VAL A 235 -6.19 -10.29 -1.97
CA VAL A 235 -5.80 -9.54 -3.18
C VAL A 235 -6.84 -9.78 -4.27
N HIS A 236 -7.33 -8.71 -4.88
CA HIS A 236 -8.24 -8.78 -6.03
C HIS A 236 -7.67 -7.99 -7.20
N GLY A 237 -7.16 -8.69 -8.22
CA GLY A 237 -6.83 -8.12 -9.51
C GLY A 237 -8.02 -8.19 -10.45
N TYR A 238 -8.37 -7.06 -11.05
CA TYR A 238 -9.39 -6.98 -12.11
C TYR A 238 -8.80 -6.22 -13.28
N TRP A 239 -8.50 -6.95 -14.36
CA TRP A 239 -7.80 -6.43 -15.53
C TRP A 239 -6.51 -5.70 -15.20
N ALA A 240 -5.83 -6.17 -14.15
CA ALA A 240 -4.57 -5.61 -13.71
C ALA A 240 -3.43 -6.18 -14.57
N ALA A 241 -2.45 -5.35 -14.88
CA ALA A 241 -1.29 -5.75 -15.66
C ALA A 241 0.02 -5.36 -14.98
N ASN A 242 1.06 -6.17 -15.22
CA ASN A 242 2.44 -5.87 -14.85
C ASN A 242 2.63 -5.71 -13.33
N ALA A 243 2.21 -6.68 -12.53
CA ALA A 243 2.30 -6.57 -11.07
C ALA A 243 3.13 -7.69 -10.46
N HIS A 244 3.93 -7.33 -9.45
CA HIS A 244 4.81 -8.24 -8.74
C HIS A 244 4.45 -8.28 -7.26
N LEU A 245 4.18 -9.47 -6.74
CA LEU A 245 3.82 -9.70 -5.35
C LEU A 245 4.86 -10.64 -4.75
N VAL A 246 5.54 -10.20 -3.70
CA VAL A 246 6.60 -10.95 -3.02
C VAL A 246 6.23 -11.07 -1.54
N GLN A 247 6.19 -12.30 -1.01
CA GLN A 247 5.89 -12.54 0.41
C GLN A 247 4.55 -11.91 0.88
N VAL A 248 3.56 -11.87 -0.01
CA VAL A 248 2.19 -11.44 0.34
C VAL A 248 1.43 -12.60 0.96
N ARG A 249 0.74 -12.33 2.08
CA ARG A 249 -0.05 -13.33 2.81
C ARG A 249 -1.51 -12.91 2.87
N CYS A 250 -2.40 -13.82 2.49
CA CYS A 250 -3.84 -13.67 2.63
C CYS A 250 -4.38 -14.77 3.55
N GLU A 251 -4.93 -14.37 4.69
CA GLU A 251 -5.30 -15.27 5.78
C GLU A 251 -6.77 -15.10 6.17
N ARG A 252 -7.53 -16.20 6.25
CA ARG A 252 -8.93 -16.17 6.73
C ARG A 252 -9.85 -15.25 5.95
N CYS A 253 -9.59 -15.03 4.66
CA CYS A 253 -10.52 -14.32 3.80
C CYS A 253 -11.82 -15.13 3.64
N ARG A 254 -12.95 -14.44 3.51
CA ARG A 254 -14.26 -15.09 3.34
C ARG A 254 -14.35 -15.88 2.02
N ASN A 255 -13.76 -15.33 0.97
CA ASN A 255 -13.70 -15.89 -0.36
C ASN A 255 -12.23 -16.24 -0.67
N GLU A 256 -11.76 -15.97 -1.89
CA GLU A 256 -10.38 -16.22 -2.30
C GLU A 256 -9.37 -15.35 -1.54
N GLY A 257 -8.19 -15.93 -1.28
CA GLY A 257 -7.04 -15.19 -0.78
C GLY A 257 -6.44 -14.31 -1.88
N PHE A 258 -6.27 -14.87 -3.07
CA PHE A 258 -5.84 -14.17 -4.26
C PHE A 258 -6.82 -14.45 -5.40
N LEU A 259 -7.46 -13.42 -5.92
CA LEU A 259 -8.37 -13.50 -7.06
C LEU A 259 -7.85 -12.61 -8.18
N PHE A 260 -7.55 -13.20 -9.32
CA PHE A 260 -7.11 -12.48 -10.52
C PHE A 260 -8.10 -12.74 -11.64
N GLU A 261 -8.79 -11.68 -12.08
CA GLU A 261 -9.78 -11.72 -13.14
C GLU A 261 -9.23 -10.96 -14.35
N GLY A 262 -8.94 -11.67 -15.45
CA GLY A 262 -8.37 -11.14 -16.68
C GLY A 262 -7.08 -10.35 -16.51
N CYS A 263 -6.19 -10.80 -15.62
CA CYS A 263 -4.94 -10.12 -15.31
C CYS A 263 -3.78 -10.66 -16.16
N THR A 264 -2.84 -9.80 -16.56
CA THR A 264 -1.68 -10.22 -17.35
C THR A 264 -0.36 -9.80 -16.73
N ASP A 265 0.72 -10.51 -17.04
CA ASP A 265 2.08 -10.16 -16.57
C ASP A 265 2.14 -10.05 -15.04
N ILE A 266 1.61 -11.07 -14.36
CA ILE A 266 1.57 -11.14 -12.90
C ILE A 266 2.64 -12.10 -12.40
N SER A 267 3.43 -11.66 -11.43
CA SER A 267 4.42 -12.49 -10.76
C SER A 267 4.09 -12.59 -9.28
N LEU A 268 3.96 -13.83 -8.80
CA LEU A 268 3.77 -14.17 -7.40
C LEU A 268 4.98 -14.96 -6.92
N GLU A 269 5.68 -14.44 -5.92
CA GLU A 269 6.84 -15.09 -5.32
C GLU A 269 6.64 -15.26 -3.81
N SER A 270 6.79 -16.48 -3.32
CA SER A 270 6.70 -16.81 -1.89
C SER A 270 5.39 -16.32 -1.23
N CYS A 271 4.31 -16.19 -2.00
CA CYS A 271 3.01 -15.73 -1.52
C CYS A 271 2.24 -16.87 -0.85
N ARG A 272 1.38 -16.55 0.12
CA ARG A 272 0.69 -17.56 0.92
C ARG A 272 -0.79 -17.27 1.07
N ALA A 273 -1.62 -18.24 0.76
CA ALA A 273 -3.06 -18.22 0.99
C ALA A 273 -3.39 -19.25 2.09
N TYR A 274 -3.78 -18.79 3.28
CA TYR A 274 -4.12 -19.67 4.39
C TYR A 274 -5.53 -19.49 4.90
N GLU A 275 -6.23 -20.60 5.12
CA GLU A 275 -7.55 -20.59 5.76
C GLU A 275 -8.56 -19.67 5.07
N ASN A 276 -8.40 -19.41 3.77
CA ASN A 276 -9.36 -18.64 3.00
C ASN A 276 -10.64 -19.47 2.75
N ASN A 277 -11.60 -18.96 1.98
CA ASN A 277 -12.87 -19.65 1.71
C ASN A 277 -13.70 -19.93 2.98
N GLN A 278 -13.78 -18.96 3.90
CA GLN A 278 -14.60 -19.09 5.11
C GLN A 278 -16.13 -19.14 4.84
N SER A 279 -16.58 -19.00 3.60
CA SER A 279 -18.01 -19.01 3.22
C SER A 279 -18.57 -20.36 2.74
N ALA A 280 -17.76 -21.41 2.65
CA ALA A 280 -18.16 -22.74 2.15
C ALA A 280 -18.71 -22.74 0.71
N ARG A 281 -18.20 -21.84 -0.15
CA ARG A 281 -18.68 -21.65 -1.53
C ARG A 281 -17.73 -22.18 -2.60
N GLY A 282 -16.81 -23.08 -2.22
CA GLY A 282 -15.86 -23.65 -3.17
C GLY A 282 -14.86 -22.65 -3.76
N HIS A 283 -14.48 -21.61 -3.01
CA HIS A 283 -13.42 -20.67 -3.40
C HIS A 283 -12.02 -21.28 -3.23
N ASP A 284 -11.08 -20.82 -4.05
CA ASP A 284 -9.67 -21.26 -4.01
C ASP A 284 -8.77 -20.33 -3.19
N GLY A 285 -7.57 -20.82 -2.85
CA GLY A 285 -6.57 -19.97 -2.19
C GLY A 285 -6.01 -18.95 -3.18
N PHE A 286 -5.70 -19.42 -4.39
CA PHE A 286 -5.37 -18.61 -5.56
C PHE A 286 -6.34 -18.97 -6.68
N ALA A 287 -7.01 -17.97 -7.27
CA ALA A 287 -7.91 -18.16 -8.39
C ALA A 287 -7.52 -17.24 -9.54
N PHE A 288 -7.43 -17.81 -10.74
CA PHE A 288 -7.14 -17.12 -11.99
C PHE A 288 -8.26 -17.36 -12.97
N ARG A 289 -8.99 -16.30 -13.31
CA ARG A 289 -10.20 -16.37 -14.13
C ARG A 289 -10.08 -15.44 -15.32
N GLY A 290 -9.82 -16.02 -16.49
CA GLY A 290 -9.77 -15.29 -17.75
C GLY A 290 -11.04 -15.49 -18.59
N THR A 291 -11.37 -14.51 -19.42
CA THR A 291 -12.33 -14.65 -20.54
C THR A 291 -11.61 -14.46 -21.87
N LYS A 292 -12.30 -14.68 -22.98
CA LYS A 292 -11.73 -14.45 -24.33
C LYS A 292 -11.31 -13.00 -24.55
N GLU A 293 -12.09 -12.05 -24.05
CA GLU A 293 -11.84 -10.62 -24.17
C GLU A 293 -10.78 -10.15 -23.16
N HIS A 294 -10.70 -10.81 -22.01
CA HIS A 294 -9.81 -10.48 -20.90
C HIS A 294 -9.15 -11.74 -20.35
N PRO A 295 -8.15 -12.30 -21.06
CA PRO A 295 -7.49 -13.52 -20.63
C PRO A 295 -6.63 -13.29 -19.39
N CYS A 296 -6.46 -14.32 -18.57
CA CYS A 296 -5.39 -14.35 -17.58
C CYS A 296 -4.13 -14.88 -18.28
N ALA A 297 -3.11 -14.06 -18.49
CA ALA A 297 -1.99 -14.43 -19.35
C ALA A 297 -0.60 -14.05 -18.82
N ARG A 298 0.42 -14.89 -19.08
CA ARG A 298 1.82 -14.64 -18.68
C ARG A 298 1.95 -14.46 -17.17
N ILE A 299 1.55 -15.48 -16.42
CA ILE A 299 1.55 -15.45 -14.97
C ILE A 299 2.61 -16.42 -14.45
N SER A 300 3.46 -15.93 -13.55
CA SER A 300 4.50 -16.73 -12.89
C SER A 300 4.17 -16.88 -11.41
N ILE A 301 4.13 -18.12 -10.92
CA ILE A 301 3.82 -18.48 -9.54
C ILE A 301 4.97 -19.32 -9.00
N VAL A 302 5.78 -18.76 -8.11
CA VAL A 302 7.02 -19.37 -7.64
C VAL A 302 7.03 -19.44 -6.11
N GLY A 303 7.22 -20.63 -5.55
CA GLY A 303 7.35 -20.80 -4.10
C GLY A 303 6.07 -20.49 -3.31
N CYS A 304 4.91 -20.41 -3.97
CA CYS A 304 3.65 -20.03 -3.34
C CYS A 304 3.01 -21.22 -2.61
N MET A 305 2.26 -20.93 -1.55
CA MET A 305 1.62 -21.95 -0.74
C MET A 305 0.13 -21.66 -0.54
N SER A 306 -0.71 -22.66 -0.73
CA SER A 306 -2.14 -22.63 -0.47
C SER A 306 -2.49 -23.72 0.56
N GLY A 307 -3.14 -23.40 1.67
CA GLY A 307 -3.47 -24.46 2.62
C GLY A 307 -4.27 -24.08 3.86
N LEU A 308 -4.55 -25.08 4.68
CA LEU A 308 -5.28 -24.95 5.95
C LEU A 308 -4.43 -25.46 7.12
N THR A 309 -4.61 -24.87 8.30
CA THR A 309 -4.25 -25.53 9.57
C THR A 309 -5.51 -26.13 10.20
N GLY A 310 -6.03 -27.23 9.63
CA GLY A 310 -7.20 -27.98 10.15
C GLY A 310 -8.28 -28.30 9.12
N SER A 311 -9.29 -29.07 9.52
CA SER A 311 -10.35 -29.60 8.63
C SER A 311 -11.66 -28.84 8.78
N LYS A 312 -12.11 -28.10 7.75
CA LYS A 312 -13.52 -27.66 7.60
C LYS A 312 -13.86 -26.93 6.28
N PHE A 313 -12.90 -26.59 5.42
CA PHE A 313 -13.17 -25.81 4.20
C PHE A 313 -12.74 -26.55 2.94
N GLU A 314 -13.65 -26.57 1.97
CA GLU A 314 -13.68 -27.58 0.90
C GLU A 314 -12.56 -27.42 -0.15
N LYS A 315 -11.99 -26.22 -0.33
CA LYS A 315 -10.98 -25.98 -1.40
C LYS A 315 -9.90 -24.97 -0.97
N GLN A 316 -8.63 -25.35 -1.12
CA GLN A 316 -7.45 -24.50 -1.00
C GLN A 316 -6.49 -24.86 -2.14
N ARG A 317 -6.90 -24.49 -3.34
CA ARG A 317 -6.18 -24.83 -4.57
C ARG A 317 -5.49 -23.64 -5.17
N PHE A 318 -4.69 -23.94 -6.18
CA PHE A 318 -4.42 -23.03 -7.29
C PHE A 318 -5.45 -23.33 -8.38
N GLY A 319 -6.50 -22.52 -8.47
CA GLY A 319 -7.58 -22.67 -9.43
C GLY A 319 -7.36 -21.83 -10.67
N PHE A 320 -7.51 -22.45 -11.83
CA PHE A 320 -7.47 -21.84 -13.14
C PHE A 320 -8.78 -22.21 -13.88
N SER A 321 -9.58 -21.17 -14.18
CA SER A 321 -10.93 -21.16 -14.79
C SER A 321 -12.10 -21.77 -13.97
N ASP A 322 -13.18 -20.99 -13.83
CA ASP A 322 -14.42 -21.42 -13.15
C ASP A 322 -15.71 -20.88 -13.85
N GLY A 323 -15.66 -20.50 -15.14
CA GLY A 323 -16.69 -19.65 -15.76
C GLY A 323 -17.18 -19.94 -17.18
N GLY A 324 -16.74 -21.03 -17.83
CA GLY A 324 -17.30 -21.48 -19.11
C GLY A 324 -16.84 -20.76 -20.39
N SER A 325 -16.00 -19.73 -20.30
CA SER A 325 -15.29 -19.11 -21.44
C SER A 325 -13.80 -18.98 -21.14
N GLU A 326 -13.13 -20.13 -21.07
CA GLU A 326 -11.82 -20.30 -20.46
C GLU A 326 -10.68 -19.78 -21.35
N HIS A 327 -9.95 -18.77 -20.88
CA HIS A 327 -8.69 -18.32 -21.50
C HIS A 327 -7.66 -17.95 -20.42
N VAL A 328 -6.95 -18.97 -19.98
CA VAL A 328 -5.77 -18.84 -19.12
C VAL A 328 -4.56 -19.31 -19.94
N ASP A 329 -3.59 -18.43 -20.14
CA ASP A 329 -2.52 -18.60 -21.12
C ASP A 329 -1.13 -18.33 -20.52
N TYR A 330 -0.11 -19.13 -20.84
CA TYR A 330 1.24 -19.04 -20.28
C TYR A 330 1.29 -18.91 -18.75
N ILE A 331 0.90 -19.97 -18.05
CA ILE A 331 1.10 -20.08 -16.60
C ILE A 331 2.34 -20.90 -16.30
N LEU A 332 3.31 -20.28 -15.63
CA LEU A 332 4.45 -20.96 -15.05
C LEU A 332 4.19 -21.16 -13.55
N CYS A 333 4.21 -22.40 -13.10
CA CYS A 333 4.18 -22.73 -11.68
C CYS A 333 5.43 -23.53 -11.26
N SER A 334 6.14 -23.08 -10.24
CA SER A 334 7.34 -23.77 -9.76
C SER A 334 7.46 -23.75 -8.24
N GLY A 335 7.78 -24.90 -7.65
CA GLY A 335 8.02 -25.04 -6.21
C GLY A 335 6.83 -24.61 -5.34
N CYS A 336 5.61 -24.75 -5.86
CA CYS A 336 4.39 -24.37 -5.14
C CYS A 336 3.79 -25.58 -4.42
N ALA A 337 3.13 -25.34 -3.28
CA ALA A 337 2.50 -26.40 -2.48
C ALA A 337 1.04 -26.07 -2.17
N ALA A 338 0.17 -27.07 -2.32
CA ALA A 338 -1.21 -27.04 -1.84
C ALA A 338 -1.41 -28.16 -0.81
N PHE A 339 -2.00 -27.87 0.35
CA PHE A 339 -2.16 -28.88 1.41
C PHE A 339 -3.39 -28.66 2.30
N GLY A 340 -3.83 -29.72 2.99
CA GLY A 340 -4.75 -29.60 4.12
C GLY A 340 -6.25 -29.82 3.85
N ASN A 341 -6.66 -30.34 2.68
CA ASN A 341 -8.02 -30.85 2.46
C ASN A 341 -8.09 -31.92 1.35
N GLU A 342 -9.27 -32.54 1.17
CA GLU A 342 -9.52 -33.61 0.17
C GLU A 342 -9.38 -33.13 -1.28
N VAL A 343 -9.42 -31.81 -1.51
CA VAL A 343 -9.40 -31.20 -2.85
C VAL A 343 -8.17 -30.29 -3.01
N ALA A 344 -7.09 -30.50 -2.26
CA ALA A 344 -5.88 -29.68 -2.38
C ALA A 344 -5.15 -30.00 -3.70
N GLY A 345 -4.66 -28.98 -4.39
CA GLY A 345 -3.91 -29.18 -5.63
C GLY A 345 -4.02 -28.03 -6.61
N PHE A 346 -3.78 -28.36 -7.87
CA PHE A 346 -3.98 -27.49 -9.03
C PHE A 346 -5.28 -27.92 -9.70
N ASP A 347 -6.22 -26.99 -9.84
CA ASP A 347 -7.45 -27.20 -10.62
C ASP A 347 -7.31 -26.47 -11.94
N LEU A 348 -7.14 -27.24 -13.01
CA LEU A 348 -7.09 -26.74 -14.38
C LEU A 348 -8.42 -27.13 -15.02
N ALA A 349 -9.28 -26.16 -15.29
CA ALA A 349 -10.52 -26.47 -16.01
C ALA A 349 -10.24 -26.88 -17.47
N ALA A 350 -11.29 -27.32 -18.16
CA ALA A 350 -11.16 -27.92 -19.48
C ALA A 350 -11.06 -26.84 -20.58
N GLY A 351 -9.87 -26.63 -21.11
CA GLY A 351 -9.62 -25.69 -22.20
C GLY A 351 -8.20 -25.79 -22.77
N ASP A 352 -7.91 -24.99 -23.79
CA ASP A 352 -6.55 -24.81 -24.31
C ASP A 352 -5.74 -23.96 -23.32
N HIS A 353 -4.95 -24.62 -22.48
CA HIS A 353 -4.11 -23.98 -21.47
C HIS A 353 -2.63 -24.27 -21.75
N ASP A 354 -1.83 -23.23 -21.93
CA ASP A 354 -0.36 -23.32 -21.87
C ASP A 354 0.08 -23.27 -20.39
N PHE A 355 0.02 -24.43 -19.71
CA PHE A 355 0.43 -24.59 -18.32
C PHE A 355 1.72 -25.40 -18.20
N VAL A 356 2.73 -24.84 -17.51
CA VAL A 356 4.01 -25.50 -17.26
C VAL A 356 4.25 -25.57 -15.75
N SER A 357 4.41 -26.80 -15.23
CA SER A 357 4.81 -27.04 -13.84
C SER A 357 6.19 -27.68 -13.76
N HIS A 358 7.05 -27.16 -12.88
CA HIS A 358 8.37 -27.73 -12.59
C HIS A 358 8.50 -28.04 -11.10
N ASN A 359 8.84 -29.31 -10.82
CA ASN A 359 9.02 -29.94 -9.52
C ASN A 359 7.73 -30.03 -8.68
N LEU A 360 7.09 -31.21 -8.73
CA LEU A 360 6.22 -31.74 -7.68
C LEU A 360 7.05 -32.43 -6.60
#